data_AF-A0A497P9K1-F1
#
_entry.id   AF-A0A497P9K1-F1
#
_cell.length_a   1.000
_cell.length_b   1.000
_cell.length_c   1.000
_cell.angle_alpha   90.00
_cell.angle_beta   90.00
_cell.angle_gamma   90.00
#
_symmetry.space_group_name_H-M   'P 1'
#
loop_
_entity.id
_entity.type
_entity.pdbx_description
1 polymer ?
#
loop_
_entity_poly.entity_id
_entity_poly.type
_entity_poly.pdbx_seq_one_letter_code
_entity_poly.pdbx_strand_id
1 'polypeptide(L)'
;MNINEKLATIQTEFKSKKSRFNSFGKYNFRSAEDILEATKPFLLKLGVNVTITEELIGVDRPVIQTTAIVTDNETGEFITATAVVGVDLNQKGMQVPQQYGSASSYGKKYALGNLFLIDDTQDSDATNKHGKQTKKQPLTNESLAKAKDYISKGGSLDAIKAKYQVTDKHEKLLTTL
;
A
#
# COMPACT_ATOMS: atom_id res chain seq x y z
N MET A 1 14.29 27.42 -5.88
CA MET A 1 13.94 26.67 -4.66
C MET A 1 15.22 26.17 -4.05
N ASN A 2 15.43 26.32 -2.75
CA ASN A 2 16.53 25.63 -2.04
C ASN A 2 16.19 24.15 -1.83
N ILE A 3 17.16 23.35 -1.36
CA ILE A 3 16.95 21.91 -1.18
C ILE A 3 15.81 21.58 -0.20
N ASN A 4 15.59 22.38 0.84
CA ASN A 4 14.50 22.15 1.80
C ASN A 4 13.13 22.35 1.15
N GLU A 5 12.98 23.37 0.30
CA GLU A 5 11.75 23.62 -0.47
C GLU A 5 11.50 22.53 -1.51
N LYS A 6 12.57 22.05 -2.18
CA LYS A 6 12.49 20.92 -3.11
C LYS A 6 12.04 19.65 -2.38
N LEU A 7 12.66 19.32 -1.24
CA LEU A 7 12.28 18.16 -0.43
C LEU A 7 10.85 18.28 0.10
N ALA A 8 10.44 19.45 0.60
CA ALA A 8 9.07 19.69 1.06
C ALA A 8 8.04 19.49 -0.06
N THR A 9 8.37 19.89 -1.30
CA THR A 9 7.53 19.63 -2.48
C THR A 9 7.38 18.12 -2.72
N ILE A 10 8.47 17.36 -2.65
CA ILE A 10 8.41 15.90 -2.77
C ILE A 10 7.54 15.33 -1.66
N GLN A 11 7.84 15.61 -0.39
CA GLN A 11 7.10 15.08 0.76
C GLN A 11 5.60 15.37 0.69
N THR A 12 5.20 16.51 0.14
CA THR A 12 3.79 16.91 0.01
C THR A 12 3.08 16.23 -1.17
N GLU A 13 3.74 16.16 -2.32
CA GLU A 13 3.13 15.66 -3.56
C GLU A 13 3.31 14.14 -3.76
N PHE A 14 4.23 13.52 -3.01
CA PHE A 14 4.61 12.13 -3.17
C PHE A 14 3.44 11.19 -2.92
N LYS A 15 3.17 10.33 -3.90
CA LYS A 15 2.15 9.29 -3.83
C LYS A 15 2.69 7.99 -4.38
N SER A 16 2.75 6.97 -3.53
CA SER A 16 3.00 5.59 -3.94
C SER A 16 1.87 4.70 -3.42
N LYS A 17 1.47 3.69 -4.18
CA LYS A 17 0.42 2.73 -3.76
C LYS A 17 1.06 1.55 -3.05
N LYS A 18 0.43 1.05 -1.98
CA LYS A 18 0.79 -0.24 -1.37
C LYS A 18 0.47 -1.36 -2.37
N SER A 19 1.44 -1.73 -3.21
CA SER A 19 1.28 -2.62 -4.36
C SER A 19 1.56 -4.09 -4.04
N ARG A 20 2.18 -4.36 -2.89
CA ARG A 20 2.62 -5.68 -2.45
C ARG A 20 1.78 -6.16 -1.27
N PHE A 21 1.56 -7.46 -1.19
CA PHE A 21 0.83 -8.09 -0.09
C PHE A 21 1.72 -9.04 0.69
N ASN A 22 1.81 -8.86 2.01
CA ASN A 22 2.46 -9.78 2.90
C ASN A 22 1.46 -10.88 3.31
N SER A 23 1.67 -12.10 2.82
CA SER A 23 0.77 -13.23 3.08
C SER A 23 0.81 -13.75 4.52
N PHE A 24 1.89 -13.51 5.25
CA PHE A 24 2.05 -13.95 6.65
C PHE A 24 1.32 -12.98 7.59
N GLY A 25 1.65 -11.69 7.52
CA GLY A 25 1.04 -10.64 8.34
C GLY A 25 -0.30 -10.10 7.81
N LYS A 26 -0.74 -10.54 6.62
CA LYS A 26 -2.00 -10.16 5.98
C LYS A 26 -2.20 -8.64 5.78
N TYR A 27 -1.14 -7.93 5.39
CA TYR A 27 -1.19 -6.50 5.12
C TYR A 27 -0.59 -6.13 3.77
N ASN A 28 -1.04 -5.01 3.19
CA ASN A 28 -0.42 -4.44 2.00
C ASN A 28 0.72 -3.50 2.40
N PHE A 29 1.78 -3.46 1.59
CA PHE A 29 2.95 -2.61 1.80
C PHE A 29 3.53 -2.11 0.48
N ARG A 30 4.46 -1.17 0.57
CA ARG A 30 5.30 -0.68 -0.54
C ARG A 30 6.71 -1.23 -0.37
N SER A 31 7.31 -1.69 -1.46
CA SER A 31 8.73 -2.00 -1.47
C SER A 31 9.57 -0.73 -1.64
N ALA A 32 10.89 -0.82 -1.47
CA ALA A 32 11.79 0.29 -1.78
C ALA A 32 11.69 0.70 -3.26
N GLU A 33 11.52 -0.27 -4.16
CA GLU A 33 11.35 -0.05 -5.59
C GLU A 33 10.05 0.71 -5.90
N ASP A 34 8.94 0.39 -5.21
CA ASP A 34 7.69 1.15 -5.35
C ASP A 34 7.86 2.62 -4.93
N ILE A 35 8.74 2.89 -3.96
CA ILE A 35 9.03 4.25 -3.48
C ILE A 35 9.93 4.98 -4.47
N LEU A 36 10.99 4.32 -4.94
CA LEU A 36 11.92 4.88 -5.92
C LEU A 36 11.23 5.20 -7.25
N GLU A 37 10.35 4.32 -7.73
CA GLU A 37 9.58 4.56 -8.96
C GLU A 37 8.69 5.81 -8.82
N ALA A 38 8.00 5.94 -7.68
CA ALA A 38 7.16 7.10 -7.39
C ALA A 38 7.96 8.40 -7.19
N THR A 39 9.27 8.31 -6.94
CA THR A 39 10.17 9.47 -6.80
C THR A 39 10.59 10.05 -8.15
N LYS A 40 10.67 9.23 -9.20
CA LYS A 40 11.18 9.63 -10.52
C LYS A 40 10.58 10.91 -11.12
N PRO A 41 9.25 11.17 -11.04
CA PRO A 41 8.65 12.38 -11.60
C PRO A 41 9.19 13.68 -11.01
N PHE A 42 9.74 13.63 -9.78
CA PHE A 42 10.26 14.81 -9.09
C PHE A 42 11.71 15.14 -9.45
N LEU A 43 12.50 14.14 -9.87
CA LEU A 43 13.95 14.27 -10.02
C LEU A 43 14.33 15.37 -11.02
N LEU A 44 13.85 15.26 -12.27
CA LEU A 44 14.10 16.27 -13.29
C LEU A 44 13.27 17.55 -13.05
N LYS A 45 12.04 17.42 -12.55
CA LYS A 45 11.15 18.56 -12.28
C LYS A 45 11.76 19.54 -11.27
N LEU A 46 12.43 19.03 -10.23
CA LEU A 46 13.00 19.83 -9.16
C LEU A 46 14.52 19.97 -9.25
N GLY A 47 15.17 19.35 -10.24
CA GLY A 47 16.62 19.36 -10.39
C GLY A 47 17.32 18.72 -9.19
N VAL A 48 16.87 17.54 -8.78
CA VAL A 48 17.48 16.75 -7.70
C VAL A 48 17.79 15.33 -8.15
N ASN A 49 18.69 14.66 -7.45
CA ASN A 49 18.89 13.22 -7.55
C ASN A 49 18.71 12.55 -6.18
N VAL A 50 18.45 11.25 -6.20
CA VAL A 50 18.30 10.44 -4.98
C VAL A 50 19.22 9.24 -5.06
N THR A 51 20.01 9.03 -4.03
CA THR A 51 20.94 7.90 -3.92
C THR A 51 20.77 7.20 -2.57
N ILE A 52 21.26 5.97 -2.48
CA ILE A 52 21.20 5.17 -1.26
C ILE A 52 22.56 4.53 -1.04
N THR A 53 23.09 4.65 0.17
CA THR A 53 24.30 3.95 0.63
C THR A 53 23.96 3.02 1.77
N GLU A 54 24.73 1.95 1.91
CA GLU A 54 24.55 0.95 2.96
C GLU A 54 25.89 0.60 3.59
N GLU A 55 25.91 0.47 4.92
CA GLU A 55 27.08 0.12 5.70
C GLU A 55 26.74 -0.99 6.70
N LEU A 56 27.65 -1.94 6.86
CA LEU A 56 27.54 -2.97 7.91
C LEU A 56 28.18 -2.43 9.20
N ILE A 57 27.35 -2.11 10.19
CA ILE A 57 27.78 -1.44 11.44
C ILE A 57 27.84 -2.38 12.66
N GLY A 58 27.62 -3.69 12.47
CA GLY A 58 27.65 -4.69 13.53
C GLY A 58 28.45 -5.92 13.14
N VAL A 59 29.46 -6.27 13.95
CA VAL A 59 30.38 -7.40 13.69
C VAL A 59 29.84 -8.71 14.27
N ASP A 60 29.42 -8.71 15.55
CA ASP A 60 28.90 -9.92 16.23
C ASP A 60 27.42 -10.18 15.91
N ARG A 61 26.67 -9.12 15.62
CA ARG A 61 25.29 -9.16 15.12
C ARG A 61 25.24 -8.28 13.88
N PRO A 62 25.14 -8.85 12.68
CA PRO A 62 25.12 -8.06 11.46
C PRO A 62 23.93 -7.10 11.47
N VAL A 63 24.23 -5.82 11.33
CA VAL A 63 23.28 -4.73 11.26
C VAL A 63 23.64 -3.86 10.08
N ILE A 64 22.67 -3.61 9.21
CA ILE A 64 22.82 -2.73 8.05
C ILE A 64 22.26 -1.36 8.42
N GLN A 65 23.10 -0.33 8.33
CA GLN A 65 22.66 1.06 8.28
C GLN A 65 22.48 1.46 6.83
N THR A 66 21.28 1.88 6.47
CA THR A 66 20.96 2.39 5.13
C THR A 66 20.73 3.89 5.22
N THR A 67 21.35 4.66 4.32
CA THR A 67 21.18 6.11 4.22
C THR A 67 20.59 6.46 2.87
N ALA A 68 19.40 7.07 2.86
CA ALA A 68 18.84 7.69 1.67
C ALA A 68 19.27 9.16 1.62
N ILE A 69 19.67 9.62 0.44
CA ILE A 69 20.24 10.96 0.22
C ILE A 69 19.48 11.60 -0.92
N VAL A 70 18.95 12.80 -0.71
CA VAL A 70 18.49 13.69 -1.79
C VAL A 70 19.53 14.79 -1.97
N THR A 71 19.94 15.03 -3.20
CA THR A 71 20.98 16.01 -3.55
C THR A 71 20.44 16.99 -4.57
N ASP A 72 20.67 18.29 -4.33
CA ASP A 72 20.42 19.34 -5.30
C ASP A 72 21.47 19.30 -6.40
N ASN A 73 21.03 19.15 -7.66
CA ASN A 73 21.96 19.00 -8.78
C ASN A 73 22.71 20.30 -9.11
N GLU A 74 22.18 21.47 -8.72
CA GLU A 74 22.79 22.76 -9.02
C GLU A 74 23.82 23.17 -7.96
N THR A 75 23.48 23.00 -6.68
CA THR A 75 24.31 23.46 -5.56
C THR A 75 25.19 22.36 -4.96
N GLY A 76 24.82 21.09 -5.13
CA GLY A 76 25.46 19.96 -4.46
C GLY A 76 25.09 19.81 -2.98
N GLU A 77 24.21 20.67 -2.44
CA GLU A 77 23.66 20.49 -1.10
C GLU A 77 22.86 19.18 -1.03
N PHE A 78 22.83 18.54 0.13
CA PHE A 78 22.14 17.27 0.31
C PHE A 78 21.47 17.16 1.69
N ILE A 79 20.39 16.37 1.74
CA ILE A 79 19.68 15.99 2.96
C ILE A 79 19.69 14.46 3.04
N THR A 80 19.87 13.94 4.24
CA THR A 80 19.94 12.48 4.48
C THR A 80 18.87 12.03 5.47
N ALA A 81 18.46 10.78 5.33
CA ALA A 81 17.72 10.06 6.35
C ALA A 81 18.22 8.62 6.43
N THR A 82 18.29 8.09 7.64
CA THR A 82 18.87 6.77 7.91
C THR A 82 17.83 5.79 8.41
N ALA A 83 18.08 4.50 8.20
CA ALA A 83 17.40 3.40 8.86
C ALA A 83 18.42 2.33 9.27
N VAL A 84 18.11 1.61 10.34
CA VAL A 84 18.97 0.57 10.90
C VAL A 84 18.18 -0.73 10.97
N VAL A 85 18.69 -1.79 10.35
CA VAL A 85 18.01 -3.09 10.26
C VAL A 85 18.97 -4.21 10.62
N GLY A 86 18.57 -5.07 11.55
CA GLY A 86 19.32 -6.28 11.88
C GLY A 86 19.16 -7.36 10.81
N VAL A 87 20.22 -8.11 10.54
CA VAL A 87 20.19 -9.28 9.66
C VAL A 87 19.98 -10.53 10.51
N ASP A 88 18.88 -11.24 10.31
CA ASP A 88 18.61 -12.51 10.99
C ASP A 88 19.32 -13.66 10.26
N LEU A 89 20.54 -13.99 10.71
CA LEU A 89 21.33 -15.11 10.18
C LEU A 89 20.71 -16.49 10.48
N ASN A 90 19.79 -16.57 11.43
CA ASN A 90 19.15 -17.82 11.82
C ASN A 90 17.82 -18.07 11.10
N GLN A 91 17.43 -17.17 10.20
CA GLN A 91 16.18 -17.29 9.46
C GLN A 91 16.21 -18.55 8.56
N LYS A 92 15.40 -19.55 8.93
CA LYS A 92 15.30 -20.82 8.20
C LYS A 92 14.75 -20.60 6.78
N GLY A 93 15.32 -21.32 5.82
CA GLY A 93 14.86 -21.30 4.43
C GLY A 93 15.44 -20.17 3.56
N MET A 94 16.34 -19.34 4.11
CA MET A 94 17.09 -18.33 3.35
C MET A 94 18.58 -18.63 3.42
N GLN A 95 19.28 -18.50 2.28
CA GLN A 95 20.74 -18.49 2.27
C GLN A 95 21.28 -17.13 2.76
N VAL A 96 22.51 -17.09 3.25
CA VAL A 96 23.13 -15.86 3.79
C VAL A 96 22.97 -14.65 2.86
N PRO A 97 23.27 -14.72 1.54
CA PRO A 97 23.05 -13.57 0.65
C PRO A 97 21.59 -13.08 0.61
N GLN A 98 20.61 -13.98 0.76
CA GLN A 98 19.19 -13.63 0.79
C GLN A 98 18.78 -12.99 2.11
N GLN A 99 19.39 -13.39 3.24
CA GLN A 99 19.18 -12.77 4.54
C GLN A 99 19.66 -11.30 4.52
N TYR A 100 20.87 -11.06 4.00
CA TYR A 100 21.39 -9.70 3.80
C TYR A 100 20.56 -8.91 2.78
N GLY A 101 20.17 -9.53 1.68
CA GLY A 101 19.30 -8.90 0.67
C GLY A 101 17.95 -8.48 1.27
N SER A 102 17.32 -9.34 2.06
CA SER A 102 16.08 -9.04 2.78
C SER A 102 16.25 -7.85 3.72
N ALA A 103 17.29 -7.86 4.57
CA ALA A 103 17.58 -6.76 5.49
C ALA A 103 17.85 -5.44 4.74
N SER A 104 18.61 -5.49 3.65
CA SER A 104 18.86 -4.33 2.76
C SER A 104 17.58 -3.77 2.17
N SER A 105 16.67 -4.62 1.67
CA SER A 105 15.37 -4.17 1.15
C SER A 105 14.54 -3.43 2.22
N TYR A 106 14.53 -3.92 3.47
CA TYR A 106 13.88 -3.22 4.58
C TYR A 106 14.60 -1.89 4.91
N GLY A 107 15.93 -1.89 4.98
CA GLY A 107 16.73 -0.70 5.25
C GLY A 107 16.46 0.41 4.24
N LYS A 108 16.50 0.08 2.94
CA LYS A 108 16.17 1.01 1.85
C LYS A 108 14.76 1.57 1.98
N LYS A 109 13.78 0.69 2.22
CA LYS A 109 12.38 1.09 2.38
C LYS A 109 12.22 2.09 3.53
N TYR A 110 12.80 1.81 4.69
CA TYR A 110 12.67 2.69 5.87
C TYR A 110 13.47 3.98 5.73
N ALA A 111 14.68 3.96 5.17
CA ALA A 111 15.47 5.16 4.95
C ALA A 111 14.77 6.13 3.98
N LEU A 112 14.22 5.60 2.88
CA LEU A 112 13.41 6.39 1.94
C LEU A 112 12.10 6.86 2.59
N GLY A 113 11.47 6.02 3.42
CA GLY A 113 10.27 6.39 4.17
C GLY A 113 10.52 7.56 5.12
N ASN A 114 11.64 7.54 5.84
CA ASN A 114 12.07 8.63 6.72
C ASN A 114 12.38 9.91 5.92
N LEU A 115 13.05 9.79 4.77
CA LEU A 115 13.39 10.93 3.93
C LEU A 115 12.15 11.62 3.34
N PHE A 116 11.21 10.83 2.83
CA PHE A 116 10.03 11.34 2.12
C PHE A 116 8.77 11.42 2.99
N LEU A 117 8.90 11.24 4.31
CA LEU A 117 7.79 11.25 5.27
C LEU A 117 6.64 10.31 4.85
N ILE A 118 7.01 9.13 4.35
CA ILE A 118 6.03 8.14 3.91
C ILE A 118 5.48 7.45 5.16
N ASP A 119 4.23 7.77 5.46
CA ASP A 119 3.51 7.06 6.49
C ASP A 119 3.06 5.68 5.98
N ASP A 120 3.66 4.65 6.59
CA ASP A 120 3.30 3.26 6.34
C ASP A 120 2.26 2.75 7.35
N THR A 121 1.95 3.54 8.39
CA THR A 121 0.77 3.31 9.22
C THR A 121 -0.45 3.43 8.29
N GLN A 122 -1.30 2.41 8.34
CA GLN A 122 -2.65 2.65 7.87
C GLN A 122 -3.25 3.62 8.87
N ASP A 123 -3.65 4.79 8.41
CA ASP A 123 -4.82 5.40 9.00
C ASP A 123 -5.96 4.39 8.82
N SER A 124 -6.22 3.65 9.90
CA SER A 124 -7.30 2.67 9.99
C SER A 124 -8.66 3.38 9.93
N ASP A 125 -8.68 4.72 9.98
CA ASP A 125 -9.91 5.51 9.91
C ASP A 125 -10.27 5.99 8.50
N ALA A 126 -9.42 5.79 7.48
CA ALA A 126 -9.71 6.27 6.13
C ALA A 126 -10.41 5.26 5.19
N THR A 127 -10.62 4.00 5.59
CA THR A 127 -11.53 3.07 4.85
C THR A 127 -12.31 2.09 5.71
N ASN A 128 -12.58 2.39 6.98
CA ASN A 128 -13.80 1.90 7.62
C ASN A 128 -15.02 2.68 7.09
N LYS A 129 -15.26 2.57 5.77
CA LYS A 129 -16.66 2.56 5.34
C LYS A 129 -17.25 1.30 5.98
N HIS A 130 -17.93 1.47 7.10
CA HIS A 130 -18.95 0.55 7.61
C HIS A 130 -20.06 0.23 6.57
N GLY A 131 -19.92 0.69 5.31
CA GLY A 131 -20.58 0.07 4.16
C GLY A 131 -19.94 -1.28 3.87
N LYS A 132 -20.48 -2.33 4.48
CA LYS A 132 -20.43 -3.69 3.94
C LYS A 132 -20.58 -3.62 2.41
N GLN A 133 -19.49 -3.77 1.66
CA GLN A 133 -19.60 -4.28 0.30
C GLN A 133 -19.89 -5.78 0.43
N THR A 134 -21.12 -6.09 0.86
CA THR A 134 -21.70 -7.40 0.62
C THR A 134 -21.74 -7.56 -0.89
N LYS A 135 -20.86 -8.40 -1.44
CA LYS A 135 -21.05 -8.94 -2.79
C LYS A 135 -22.47 -9.47 -2.86
N LYS A 136 -23.36 -8.76 -3.56
CA LYS A 136 -24.75 -9.19 -3.75
C LYS A 136 -24.73 -10.58 -4.37
N GLN A 137 -25.46 -11.52 -3.78
CA GLN A 137 -25.47 -12.89 -4.31
C GLN A 137 -26.33 -12.96 -5.57
N PRO A 138 -26.02 -13.84 -6.54
CA PRO A 138 -26.89 -14.04 -7.70
C PRO A 138 -28.25 -14.57 -7.25
N LEU A 139 -29.33 -14.05 -7.83
CA LEU A 139 -30.69 -14.51 -7.55
C LEU A 139 -30.94 -15.81 -8.33
N THR A 140 -30.75 -16.95 -7.66
CA THR A 140 -31.07 -18.30 -8.18
C THR A 140 -32.57 -18.55 -8.17
N ASN A 141 -33.04 -19.58 -8.90
CA ASN A 141 -34.47 -19.95 -8.97
C ASN A 141 -35.11 -20.20 -7.59
N GLU A 142 -34.38 -20.82 -6.65
CA GLU A 142 -34.86 -21.03 -5.28
C GLU A 142 -34.99 -19.72 -4.49
N SER A 143 -34.01 -18.82 -4.63
CA SER A 143 -34.05 -17.50 -3.99
C SER A 143 -35.09 -16.57 -4.62
N LEU A 144 -35.39 -16.74 -5.91
CA LEU A 144 -36.45 -16.04 -6.61
C LEU A 144 -37.82 -16.43 -6.02
N ALA A 145 -38.09 -17.72 -5.79
CA ALA A 145 -39.36 -18.15 -5.18
C ALA A 145 -39.59 -17.52 -3.79
N LYS A 146 -38.54 -17.45 -2.96
CA LYS A 146 -38.57 -16.77 -1.65
C LYS A 146 -38.73 -15.26 -1.78
N ALA A 147 -38.10 -14.64 -2.79
CA ALA A 147 -38.26 -13.23 -3.08
C ALA A 147 -39.70 -12.89 -3.51
N LYS A 148 -40.36 -13.76 -4.29
CA LYS A 148 -41.77 -13.60 -4.67
C LYS A 148 -42.70 -13.65 -3.46
N ASP A 149 -42.48 -14.62 -2.56
CA ASP A 149 -43.24 -14.75 -1.31
C ASP A 149 -43.02 -13.57 -0.35
N TYR A 150 -41.80 -13.00 -0.34
CA TYR A 150 -41.52 -11.79 0.43
C TYR A 150 -42.27 -10.55 -0.10
N ILE A 151 -42.31 -10.37 -1.43
CA ILE A 151 -43.09 -9.28 -2.05
C ILE A 151 -44.59 -9.44 -1.81
N SER A 152 -45.14 -10.65 -1.97
CA SER A 152 -46.58 -10.89 -1.76
C SER A 152 -47.03 -10.66 -0.32
N LYS A 153 -46.10 -10.77 0.64
CA LYS A 153 -46.33 -10.45 2.06
C LYS A 153 -46.07 -8.98 2.41
N GLY A 154 -45.92 -8.10 1.41
CA GLY A 154 -45.75 -6.65 1.60
C GLY A 154 -44.30 -6.18 1.73
N GLY A 155 -43.33 -7.04 1.41
CA GLY A 155 -41.92 -6.67 1.39
C GLY A 155 -41.55 -5.76 0.20
N SER A 156 -40.47 -4.98 0.35
CA SER A 156 -40.02 -4.05 -0.72
C SER A 156 -39.02 -4.68 -1.69
N LEU A 157 -39.12 -4.30 -2.96
CA LEU A 157 -38.16 -4.69 -4.01
C LEU A 157 -36.75 -4.18 -3.71
N ASP A 158 -36.63 -3.02 -3.08
CA ASP A 158 -35.35 -2.44 -2.68
C ASP A 158 -34.60 -3.30 -1.66
N ALA A 159 -35.32 -3.95 -0.74
CA ALA A 159 -34.72 -4.89 0.20
C ALA A 159 -34.15 -6.14 -0.49
N ILE A 160 -34.75 -6.58 -1.60
CA ILE A 160 -34.24 -7.68 -2.43
C ILE A 160 -33.01 -7.22 -3.21
N LYS A 161 -33.09 -6.05 -3.87
CA LYS A 161 -31.98 -5.44 -4.63
C LYS A 161 -30.78 -5.12 -3.74
N ALA A 162 -30.97 -4.90 -2.44
CA ALA A 162 -29.88 -4.72 -1.49
C ALA A 162 -29.08 -6.00 -1.24
N LYS A 163 -29.73 -7.17 -1.30
CA LYS A 163 -29.11 -8.48 -0.98
C LYS A 163 -28.69 -9.28 -2.22
N TYR A 164 -29.43 -9.16 -3.33
CA TYR A 164 -29.25 -9.98 -4.52
C TYR A 164 -28.95 -9.16 -5.78
N GLN A 165 -28.26 -9.79 -6.73
CA GLN A 165 -28.14 -9.29 -8.10
C GLN A 165 -29.44 -9.60 -8.84
N VAL A 166 -30.28 -8.57 -8.99
CA VAL A 166 -31.56 -8.64 -9.70
C VAL A 166 -31.33 -8.15 -11.12
N THR A 167 -31.61 -8.99 -12.12
CA THR A 167 -31.58 -8.61 -13.54
C THR A 167 -32.94 -8.04 -13.94
N ASP A 168 -33.03 -7.36 -15.09
CA ASP A 168 -34.29 -6.82 -15.60
C ASP A 168 -35.39 -7.89 -15.75
N LYS A 169 -34.98 -9.13 -16.06
CA LYS A 169 -35.90 -10.29 -16.13
C LYS A 169 -36.43 -10.67 -14.74
N HIS A 170 -35.58 -10.63 -13.71
CA HIS A 170 -36.00 -10.90 -12.33
C HIS A 170 -36.90 -9.80 -11.79
N GLU A 171 -36.61 -8.54 -12.11
CA GLU A 171 -37.44 -7.40 -11.69
C GLU A 171 -38.85 -7.49 -12.25
N LYS A 172 -38.98 -7.74 -13.56
CA LYS A 172 -40.29 -7.95 -14.20
C LYS A 172 -41.08 -9.09 -13.54
N LEU A 173 -40.43 -10.17 -13.13
CA LEU A 173 -41.07 -11.32 -12.46
C LEU A 173 -41.46 -11.05 -11.01
N LEU A 174 -40.90 -10.02 -10.37
CA LEU A 174 -41.18 -9.62 -8.99
C LEU A 174 -42.20 -8.49 -8.91
N THR A 175 -42.36 -7.68 -9.96
CA THR A 175 -43.33 -6.58 -10.04
C THR A 175 -44.66 -6.96 -10.70
N THR A 176 -44.79 -8.19 -11.21
CA THR A 176 -46.01 -8.73 -11.84
C THR A 176 -46.80 -9.67 -10.93
N LEU A 177 -46.49 -9.66 -9.63
CA LEU A 177 -47.14 -10.48 -8.59
C LEU A 177 -48.25 -9.72 -7.87
#